data_AF-A0A6L7KM82-F1
#
_entry.id   AF-A0A6L7KM82-F1
#
_cell.length_a   1.000
_cell.length_b   1.000
_cell.length_c   1.000
_cell.angle_alpha   90.00
_cell.angle_beta   90.00
_cell.angle_gamma   90.00
#
_symmetry.space_group_name_H-M   'P 1'
#
loop_
_entity.id
_entity.type
_entity.pdbx_description
1 polymer ?
#
loop_
_entity_poly.entity_id
_entity_poly.type
_entity_poly.pdbx_seq_one_letter_code
_entity_poly.pdbx_strand_id
1 'polypeptide(L)'
;MAAPVDADFRTRLQVWLPKLVLSPSLAMALVFVYGFILFTVYLSFTDSRILPSFGWVGFENYFKLFRLRHWEIAVTNMGVFAILYMLICTAIGLTLAIFFDQKIRGEGVLRPIYLYPMALSFIVTGTAWKWMLDPGIGLENTMHALGWESFAFDWIKNRNYAIYT
;
A
#
# COMPACT_ATOMS: atom_id res chain seq x y z
N MET A 1 61.77 5.51 15.51
CA MET A 1 61.54 4.45 14.51
C MET A 1 60.38 3.60 15.04
N ALA A 2 59.14 3.95 14.72
CA ALA A 2 57.94 3.26 15.22
C ALA A 2 57.45 2.31 14.11
N ALA A 3 57.36 1.02 14.42
CA ALA A 3 56.89 -0.01 13.50
C ALA A 3 55.42 0.24 13.12
N PRO A 4 55.01 0.02 11.85
CA PRO A 4 53.62 0.15 11.45
C PRO A 4 52.81 -0.94 12.15
N VAL A 5 51.83 -0.53 12.95
CA VAL A 5 50.86 -1.43 13.60
C VAL A 5 50.12 -2.19 12.51
N ASP A 6 50.36 -3.49 12.42
CA ASP A 6 49.64 -4.40 11.55
C ASP A 6 48.14 -4.22 11.80
N ALA A 7 47.42 -3.73 10.78
CA ALA A 7 45.97 -3.64 10.84
C ALA A 7 45.43 -5.07 11.05
N ASP A 8 45.03 -5.35 12.29
CA ASP A 8 44.66 -6.66 12.80
C ASP A 8 43.75 -7.39 11.80
N PHE A 9 44.08 -8.64 11.48
CA PHE A 9 43.37 -9.47 10.50
C PHE A 9 41.86 -9.54 10.81
N ARG A 10 41.51 -9.45 12.11
CA ARG A 10 40.15 -9.35 12.61
C ARG A 10 39.42 -8.09 12.16
N THR A 11 40.10 -6.94 12.12
CA THR A 11 39.53 -5.67 11.63
C THR A 11 39.26 -5.72 10.12
N ARG A 12 40.14 -6.35 9.33
CA ARG A 12 39.90 -6.55 7.89
C ARG A 12 38.73 -7.51 7.64
N LEU A 13 38.67 -8.63 8.38
CA LEU A 13 37.53 -9.55 8.32
C LEU A 13 36.21 -8.86 8.71
N GLN A 14 36.17 -8.06 9.77
CA GLN A 14 34.98 -7.32 10.19
C GLN A 14 34.46 -6.33 9.13
N VAL A 15 35.32 -5.78 8.27
CA VAL A 15 34.92 -4.87 7.19
C VAL A 15 34.46 -5.62 5.92
N TRP A 16 35.07 -6.77 5.63
CA TRP A 16 34.79 -7.53 4.41
C TRP A 16 33.63 -8.53 4.55
N LEU A 17 33.45 -9.13 5.74
CA LEU A 17 32.38 -10.11 6.00
C LEU A 17 30.98 -9.53 5.75
N PRO A 18 30.63 -8.31 6.23
CA PRO A 18 29.33 -7.71 5.95
C PRO A 18 29.12 -7.45 4.45
N LYS A 19 30.15 -7.00 3.74
CA LYS A 19 30.07 -6.73 2.29
C LYS A 19 29.84 -8.00 1.47
N LEU A 20 30.44 -9.11 1.88
CA LEU A 20 30.33 -10.40 1.20
C LEU A 20 29.00 -11.09 1.51
N VAL A 21 28.42 -10.84 2.70
CA VAL A 21 27.08 -11.33 3.09
C VAL A 21 25.97 -10.48 2.47
N LEU A 22 26.18 -9.16 2.29
CA LEU A 22 25.23 -8.27 1.61
C LEU A 22 25.33 -8.31 0.08
N SER A 23 26.46 -8.77 -0.49
CA SER A 23 26.63 -8.76 -1.95
C SER A 23 25.59 -9.59 -2.70
N PRO A 24 25.13 -10.79 -2.24
CA PRO A 24 24.14 -11.58 -2.98
C PRO A 24 22.76 -10.93 -2.93
N SER A 25 22.35 -10.39 -1.78
CA SER A 25 21.05 -9.71 -1.65
C SER A 25 21.02 -8.42 -2.47
N LEU A 26 22.12 -7.65 -2.46
CA LEU A 26 22.25 -6.45 -3.28
C LEU A 26 22.28 -6.77 -4.78
N ALA A 27 23.00 -7.81 -5.19
CA ALA A 27 23.05 -8.24 -6.58
C ALA A 27 21.66 -8.68 -7.08
N MET A 28 20.93 -9.47 -6.28
CA MET A 28 19.55 -9.85 -6.60
C MET A 28 18.64 -8.63 -6.69
N ALA A 29 18.74 -7.67 -5.76
CA ALA A 29 17.97 -6.43 -5.83
C ALA A 29 18.31 -5.62 -7.09
N LEU A 30 19.58 -5.47 -7.45
CA LEU A 30 20.01 -4.75 -8.65
C LEU A 30 19.46 -5.38 -9.93
N VAL A 31 19.54 -6.70 -10.05
CA VAL A 31 19.08 -7.40 -11.27
C VAL A 31 17.56 -7.43 -11.34
N PHE A 32 16.89 -7.88 -10.27
CA PHE A 32 15.45 -8.14 -10.31
C PHE A 32 14.61 -6.90 -10.01
N VAL A 33 15.05 -6.00 -9.13
CA VAL A 33 14.27 -4.78 -8.87
C VAL A 33 14.62 -3.73 -9.92
N TYR A 34 15.88 -3.30 -9.96
CA TYR A 34 16.28 -2.20 -10.83
C TYR A 34 16.34 -2.60 -12.31
N GLY A 35 16.78 -3.83 -12.62
CA GLY A 35 16.76 -4.34 -13.98
C GLY A 35 15.35 -4.42 -14.56
N PHE A 36 14.37 -4.93 -13.81
CA PHE A 36 12.98 -4.94 -14.29
C PHE A 36 12.38 -3.53 -14.36
N ILE A 37 12.70 -2.61 -13.45
CA ILE A 37 12.27 -1.22 -13.57
C ILE A 37 12.77 -0.60 -14.88
N LEU A 38 14.06 -0.75 -15.19
CA LEU A 38 14.64 -0.25 -16.43
C LEU A 38 14.01 -0.90 -17.66
N PHE A 39 13.73 -2.19 -17.60
CA PHE A 39 13.03 -2.91 -18.67
C PHE A 39 11.60 -2.42 -18.88
N THR A 40 10.85 -2.16 -17.79
CA THR A 40 9.50 -1.56 -17.86
C THR A 40 9.55 -0.16 -18.43
N VAL A 41 10.54 0.66 -18.05
CA VAL A 41 10.75 2.00 -18.62
C VAL A 41 11.02 1.89 -20.12
N TYR A 42 11.90 0.98 -20.55
CA TYR A 42 12.18 0.73 -21.97
C TYR A 42 10.92 0.31 -22.75
N LEU A 43 10.13 -0.61 -22.18
CA LEU A 43 8.85 -1.04 -22.75
C LEU A 43 7.84 0.10 -22.85
N SER A 44 7.84 1.06 -21.92
CA SER A 44 6.93 2.21 -21.94
C SER A 44 7.12 3.10 -23.19
N PHE A 45 8.31 3.10 -23.80
CA PHE A 45 8.62 3.82 -25.05
C PHE A 45 8.34 3.00 -26.33
N THR A 46 7.79 1.80 -26.18
CA THR A 46 7.59 0.83 -27.27
C THR A 46 6.08 0.58 -27.50
N ASP A 47 5.66 0.19 -28.71
CA ASP A 47 4.26 -0.17 -29.05
C ASP A 47 3.94 -1.61 -28.61
N SER A 48 4.34 -1.94 -27.38
CA SER A 48 4.09 -3.25 -26.80
C SER A 48 2.68 -3.26 -26.21
N ARG A 49 1.78 -4.05 -26.82
CA ARG A 49 0.42 -4.27 -26.33
C ARG A 49 0.37 -5.61 -25.59
N ILE A 50 -0.51 -6.51 -26.01
CA ILE A 50 -0.64 -7.86 -25.44
C ILE A 50 0.39 -8.82 -26.05
N LEU A 51 0.80 -8.59 -27.30
CA LEU A 51 1.86 -9.32 -28.00
C LEU A 51 3.13 -8.44 -28.03
N PRO A 52 4.33 -9.02 -27.84
CA PRO A 52 5.57 -8.27 -27.88
C PRO A 52 5.81 -7.75 -29.30
N SER A 53 5.68 -6.43 -29.46
CA SER A 53 6.10 -5.68 -30.64
C SER A 53 7.15 -4.69 -30.16
N PHE A 54 8.34 -4.71 -30.77
CA PHE A 54 9.45 -3.84 -30.40
C PHE A 54 9.51 -2.55 -31.24
N GLY A 55 8.34 -2.08 -31.72
CA GLY A 55 8.25 -0.81 -32.44
C GLY A 55 8.49 0.38 -31.52
N TRP A 56 9.55 1.16 -31.75
CA TRP A 56 9.87 2.32 -30.93
C TRP A 56 8.93 3.48 -31.29
N VAL A 57 8.07 3.88 -30.34
CA VAL A 57 7.05 4.95 -30.51
C VAL A 57 7.36 6.18 -29.66
N GLY A 58 8.46 6.15 -28.90
CA GLY A 58 8.91 7.29 -28.10
C GLY A 58 7.84 7.72 -27.09
N PHE A 59 7.46 9.01 -27.13
CA PHE A 59 6.53 9.60 -26.15
C PHE A 59 5.04 9.50 -26.52
N GLU A 60 4.70 8.84 -27.64
CA GLU A 60 3.31 8.78 -28.13
C GLU A 60 2.35 8.17 -27.10
N ASN A 61 2.79 7.14 -26.37
CA ASN A 61 2.02 6.49 -25.30
C ASN A 61 1.64 7.46 -24.17
N TYR A 62 2.55 8.37 -23.81
CA TYR A 62 2.29 9.37 -22.78
C TYR A 62 1.29 10.43 -23.27
N PHE A 63 1.42 10.92 -24.51
CA PHE A 63 0.44 11.86 -25.07
C PHE A 63 -0.95 11.23 -25.20
N LYS A 64 -1.05 9.95 -25.58
CA LYS A 64 -2.32 9.21 -25.58
C LYS A 64 -2.90 9.11 -24.17
N LEU A 65 -2.08 8.82 -23.17
CA LEU A 65 -2.49 8.72 -21.77
C LEU A 65 -3.05 10.06 -21.23
N PHE A 66 -2.32 11.17 -21.42
CA PHE A 66 -2.75 12.48 -20.92
C PHE A 66 -3.99 13.04 -21.64
N ARG A 67 -4.31 12.57 -22.85
CA ARG A 67 -5.53 12.94 -23.57
C ARG A 67 -6.76 12.14 -23.13
N LEU A 68 -6.60 11.07 -22.36
CA LEU A 68 -7.73 10.31 -21.84
C LEU A 68 -8.39 11.09 -20.71
N ARG A 69 -9.66 11.45 -20.87
CA ARG A 69 -10.45 12.12 -19.82
C ARG A 69 -10.44 11.37 -18.48
N HIS A 70 -10.39 10.04 -18.54
CA HIS A 70 -10.36 9.17 -17.35
C HIS A 70 -9.02 9.24 -16.59
N TRP A 71 -7.93 9.68 -17.22
CA TRP A 71 -6.61 9.78 -16.56
C TRP A 71 -6.62 10.84 -15.46
N GLU A 72 -7.13 12.04 -15.77
CA GLU A 72 -7.21 13.14 -14.82
C GLU A 72 -8.11 12.79 -13.62
N ILE A 73 -9.25 12.14 -13.89
CA ILE A 73 -10.19 11.67 -12.87
C ILE A 73 -9.51 10.62 -11.98
N ALA A 74 -8.83 9.63 -12.58
CA ALA A 74 -8.15 8.58 -11.82
C ALA A 74 -7.03 9.12 -10.93
N VAL A 75 -6.20 10.04 -11.45
CA VAL A 75 -5.10 10.66 -10.67
C VAL A 75 -5.65 11.52 -9.53
N THR A 76 -6.68 12.30 -9.78
CA THR A 76 -7.32 13.13 -8.75
C THR A 76 -7.95 12.25 -7.66
N ASN A 77 -8.68 11.21 -8.05
CA ASN A 77 -9.32 10.28 -7.12
C ASN A 77 -8.28 9.52 -6.29
N MET A 78 -7.18 9.09 -6.91
CA MET A 78 -6.07 8.45 -6.22
C MET A 78 -5.40 9.40 -5.22
N GLY A 79 -5.19 10.67 -5.60
CA GLY A 79 -4.60 11.67 -4.72
C GLY A 79 -5.49 11.99 -3.52
N VAL A 80 -6.78 12.24 -3.74
CA VAL A 80 -7.76 12.49 -2.68
C VAL A 80 -7.86 11.29 -1.75
N PHE A 81 -7.98 10.08 -2.29
CA PHE A 81 -8.02 8.86 -1.50
C PHE A 81 -6.73 8.68 -0.67
N ALA A 82 -5.56 8.86 -1.27
CA ALA A 82 -4.28 8.70 -0.57
C ALA A 82 -4.11 9.70 0.58
N ILE A 83 -4.47 10.97 0.36
CA ILE A 83 -4.37 12.02 1.39
C ILE A 83 -5.37 11.75 2.52
N LEU A 84 -6.64 11.49 2.20
CA LEU A 84 -7.66 11.20 3.21
C LEU A 84 -7.30 9.95 4.01
N TYR A 85 -6.89 8.88 3.33
CA TYR A 85 -6.44 7.64 3.97
C TYR A 85 -5.27 7.90 4.91
N MET A 86 -4.23 8.61 4.45
CA MET A 86 -3.06 8.91 5.26
C MET A 86 -3.43 9.73 6.50
N LEU A 87 -4.20 10.82 6.34
CA LEU A 87 -4.60 11.68 7.45
C LEU A 87 -5.46 10.94 8.47
N ILE A 88 -6.47 10.18 8.02
CA ILE A 88 -7.37 9.44 8.89
C ILE A 88 -6.62 8.32 9.62
N CYS A 89 -5.81 7.52 8.92
CA CYS A 89 -5.04 6.44 9.54
C CYS A 89 -4.01 6.97 10.53
N THR A 90 -3.31 8.06 10.22
CA THR A 90 -2.37 8.68 11.15
C THR A 90 -3.08 9.28 12.35
N ALA A 91 -4.19 9.98 12.17
CA ALA A 91 -4.95 10.57 13.27
C ALA A 91 -5.51 9.49 14.22
N ILE A 92 -6.14 8.45 13.67
CA ILE A 92 -6.66 7.32 14.45
C ILE A 92 -5.51 6.56 15.12
N GLY A 93 -4.46 6.21 14.36
CA GLY A 93 -3.32 5.47 14.88
C GLY A 93 -2.58 6.21 16.00
N LEU A 94 -2.40 7.53 15.85
CA LEU A 94 -1.79 8.38 16.88
C LEU A 94 -2.68 8.49 18.12
N THR A 95 -3.99 8.70 17.92
CA THR A 95 -4.95 8.76 19.03
C THR A 95 -4.91 7.46 19.84
N LEU A 96 -4.98 6.31 19.16
CA LEU A 96 -4.88 5.01 19.81
C LEU A 96 -3.52 4.82 20.49
N ALA A 97 -2.41 5.22 19.86
CA ALA A 97 -1.08 5.14 20.46
C ALA A 97 -1.00 5.94 21.77
N ILE A 98 -1.55 7.16 21.81
CA ILE A 98 -1.62 7.98 23.02
C ILE A 98 -2.47 7.29 24.10
N PHE A 99 -3.62 6.71 23.74
CA PHE A 99 -4.44 5.96 24.70
C PHE A 99 -3.66 4.78 25.30
N PHE A 100 -2.92 4.03 24.49
CA PHE A 100 -2.13 2.90 24.97
C PHE A 100 -0.90 3.30 25.80
N ASP A 101 -0.34 4.49 25.57
CA ASP A 101 0.82 5.00 26.33
C ASP A 101 0.47 5.31 27.79
N GLN A 102 -0.80 5.56 28.11
CA GLN A 102 -1.25 5.95 29.46
C GLN A 102 -1.25 4.82 30.51
N LYS A 103 -0.61 3.66 30.26
CA LYS A 103 -0.57 2.48 31.17
C LYS A 103 -1.96 2.10 31.70
N ILE A 104 -2.90 1.90 30.79
CA ILE A 104 -4.27 1.48 31.14
C ILE A 104 -4.19 0.10 31.82
N ARG A 105 -4.86 -0.07 32.97
CA ARG A 105 -4.91 -1.33 33.75
C ARG A 105 -5.44 -2.57 32.97
N GLY A 106 -5.96 -2.37 31.75
CA GLY A 106 -6.49 -3.41 30.84
C GLY A 106 -5.63 -3.71 29.61
N GLU A 107 -4.35 -3.31 29.60
CA GLU A 107 -3.42 -3.47 28.46
C GLU A 107 -3.38 -4.91 27.89
N GLY A 108 -3.47 -5.92 28.76
CA GLY A 108 -3.42 -7.34 28.38
C GLY A 108 -4.60 -7.83 27.52
N VAL A 109 -5.76 -7.17 27.58
CA VAL A 109 -6.95 -7.52 26.78
C VAL A 109 -7.07 -6.62 25.56
N LEU A 110 -6.77 -5.33 25.72
CA LEU A 110 -6.91 -4.34 24.66
C LEU A 110 -5.88 -4.54 23.53
N ARG A 111 -4.64 -4.94 23.87
CA ARG A 111 -3.58 -5.17 22.86
C ARG A 111 -3.96 -6.32 21.90
N PRO A 112 -4.34 -7.53 22.34
CA PRO A 112 -4.75 -8.60 21.43
C PRO A 112 -5.93 -8.21 20.53
N ILE A 113 -6.95 -7.51 21.05
CA ILE A 113 -8.11 -7.07 20.26
C ILE A 113 -7.68 -6.09 19.16
N TYR A 114 -6.76 -5.17 19.46
CA TYR A 114 -6.21 -4.25 18.47
C TYR A 114 -5.30 -4.93 17.44
N LEU A 115 -4.53 -5.94 17.86
CA LEU A 115 -3.64 -6.68 16.97
C LEU A 115 -4.39 -7.70 16.09
N TYR A 116 -5.57 -8.15 16.51
CA TYR A 116 -6.34 -9.19 15.82
C TYR A 116 -6.66 -8.85 14.35
N PRO A 117 -7.13 -7.63 14.02
CA PRO A 117 -7.36 -7.24 12.63
C PRO A 117 -6.11 -7.26 11.77
N MET A 118 -4.92 -6.98 12.33
CA MET A 118 -3.66 -7.02 11.58
C MET A 118 -3.23 -8.44 11.20
N ALA A 119 -3.76 -9.46 11.88
CA ALA A 119 -3.54 -10.86 11.54
C ALA A 119 -4.52 -11.38 10.47
N LEU A 120 -5.60 -10.65 10.16
CA LEU A 120 -6.57 -11.05 9.16
C LEU A 120 -6.02 -10.82 7.75
N SER A 121 -6.30 -11.76 6.84
CA SER A 121 -5.98 -11.62 5.42
C SER A 121 -6.77 -10.46 4.79
N PHE A 122 -6.15 -9.75 3.84
CA PHE A 122 -6.80 -8.69 3.08
C PHE A 122 -8.12 -9.14 2.43
N ILE A 123 -8.20 -10.39 1.96
CA ILE A 123 -9.41 -10.94 1.34
C ILE A 123 -10.55 -11.04 2.36
N VAL A 124 -10.25 -11.57 3.55
CA VAL A 124 -11.24 -11.77 4.62
C VAL A 124 -11.78 -10.42 5.09
N THR A 125 -10.89 -9.48 5.35
CA THR A 125 -11.26 -8.11 5.71
C THR A 125 -12.13 -7.47 4.63
N GLY A 126 -11.75 -7.59 3.35
CA GLY A 126 -12.54 -7.08 2.23
C GLY A 126 -13.94 -7.69 2.14
N THR A 127 -14.07 -9.01 2.34
CA THR A 127 -15.38 -9.68 2.37
C THR A 127 -16.24 -9.25 3.55
N ALA A 128 -15.64 -9.05 4.73
CA ALA A 128 -16.36 -8.59 5.92
C ALA A 128 -16.92 -7.17 5.71
N TRP A 129 -16.11 -6.25 5.18
CA TRP A 129 -16.58 -4.91 4.81
C TRP A 129 -17.66 -4.96 3.73
N LYS A 130 -17.50 -5.82 2.71
CA LYS A 130 -18.52 -6.00 1.66
C LYS A 130 -19.87 -6.42 2.25
N TRP A 131 -19.89 -7.40 3.16
CA TRP A 131 -21.14 -7.84 3.80
C TRP A 131 -21.72 -6.77 4.71
N MET A 132 -20.89 -6.08 5.48
CA MET A 132 -21.36 -5.01 6.37
C MET A 132 -21.97 -3.84 5.59
N LEU A 133 -21.43 -3.54 4.42
CA LEU A 133 -21.88 -2.46 3.55
C LEU A 133 -22.94 -2.90 2.53
N ASP A 134 -23.37 -4.16 2.55
CA ASP A 134 -24.46 -4.64 1.69
C ASP A 134 -25.82 -4.26 2.31
N PRO A 135 -26.67 -3.50 1.60
CA PRO A 135 -28.00 -3.12 2.07
C PRO A 135 -28.89 -4.29 2.52
N GLY A 136 -28.74 -5.47 1.90
CA GLY A 136 -29.66 -6.60 2.13
C GLY A 136 -29.38 -7.42 3.39
N ILE A 137 -28.12 -7.47 3.85
CA ILE A 137 -27.69 -8.31 4.99
C ILE A 137 -26.85 -7.56 6.01
N GLY A 138 -26.43 -6.33 5.69
CA GLY A 138 -25.47 -5.56 6.45
C GLY A 138 -26.10 -4.56 7.41
N LEU A 139 -25.43 -3.42 7.55
CA LEU A 139 -25.76 -2.38 8.51
C LEU A 139 -27.17 -1.81 8.30
N GLU A 140 -27.60 -1.68 7.05
CA GLU A 140 -28.91 -1.13 6.67
C GLU A 140 -30.06 -2.01 7.18
N ASN A 141 -30.06 -3.31 6.83
CA ASN A 141 -31.06 -4.27 7.30
C ASN A 141 -31.09 -4.37 8.84
N THR A 142 -29.92 -4.29 9.50
CA THR A 142 -29.86 -4.29 10.97
C THR A 142 -30.54 -3.07 11.58
N MET A 143 -30.36 -1.89 10.97
CA MET A 143 -30.98 -0.63 11.43
C MET A 143 -32.49 -0.61 11.15
N HIS A 144 -32.93 -1.20 10.03
CA HIS A 144 -34.36 -1.38 9.74
C HIS A 144 -35.02 -2.34 10.73
N ALA A 145 -34.35 -3.45 11.07
CA ALA A 145 -34.82 -4.37 12.10
C ALA A 145 -34.91 -3.74 13.50
N LEU A 146 -34.13 -2.68 13.77
CA LEU A 146 -34.18 -1.90 15.00
C LEU A 146 -35.25 -0.78 14.97
N GLY A 147 -36.02 -0.65 13.88
CA GLY A 147 -37.13 0.29 13.75
C GLY A 147 -36.82 1.58 12.99
N TRP A 148 -35.63 1.73 12.42
CA TRP A 148 -35.26 2.86 11.56
C TRP A 148 -35.40 2.52 10.08
N GLU A 149 -36.63 2.33 9.60
CA GLU A 149 -36.93 1.96 8.21
C GLU A 149 -36.50 3.01 7.16
N SER A 150 -36.26 4.26 7.56
CA SER A 150 -35.82 5.32 6.65
C SER A 150 -34.30 5.41 6.46
N PHE A 151 -33.52 4.58 7.16
CA PHE A 151 -32.06 4.64 7.10
C PHE A 151 -31.57 3.91 5.85
N ALA A 152 -31.07 4.63 4.84
CA ALA A 152 -30.43 4.04 3.66
C ALA A 152 -28.91 4.16 3.78
N PHE A 153 -28.19 3.07 3.56
CA PHE A 153 -26.73 3.04 3.59
C PHE A 153 -26.18 2.39 2.32
N ASP A 154 -26.46 3.03 1.20
CA ASP A 154 -26.14 2.56 -0.15
C ASP A 154 -24.76 3.02 -0.65
N TRP A 155 -23.81 3.35 0.24
CA TRP A 155 -22.51 3.96 -0.10
C TRP A 155 -21.76 3.24 -1.22
N ILE A 156 -21.75 1.90 -1.23
CA ILE A 156 -21.09 1.10 -2.28
C ILE A 156 -21.89 1.07 -3.59
N LYS A 157 -23.23 1.16 -3.52
CA LYS A 157 -24.12 1.06 -4.69
C LYS A 157 -24.41 2.41 -5.32
N ASN A 158 -24.25 3.49 -4.57
CA ASN A 158 -24.53 4.84 -5.01
C ASN A 158 -23.34 5.38 -5.81
N ARG A 159 -23.58 5.63 -7.10
CA ARG A 159 -22.61 6.23 -8.00
C ARG A 159 -22.14 7.62 -7.55
N ASN A 160 -22.93 8.31 -6.72
CA ASN A 160 -22.52 9.60 -6.17
C ASN A 160 -21.44 9.39 -5.09
N TYR A 161 -21.60 8.47 -4.13
CA TYR A 161 -20.58 8.29 -3.07
C TYR A 161 -19.32 7.54 -3.51
N ALA A 162 -19.37 6.83 -4.63
CA ALA A 162 -18.17 6.32 -5.29
C ALA A 162 -17.37 7.51 -5.83
N ILE A 163 -16.24 7.82 -5.18
CA ILE A 163 -15.30 8.92 -5.49
C ILE A 163 -15.43 9.33 -6.97
N TYR A 164 -16.14 10.44 -7.15
CA TYR A 164 -17.09 10.78 -8.21
C TYR A 164 -16.58 10.65 -9.67
N THR A 165 -17.55 10.46 -10.60
CA THR A 165 -17.47 10.20 -12.06
C THR A 165 -16.23 10.73 -12.80
#